data_AF-A0CUP4-F1
#
_entry.id   AF-A0CUP4-F1
#
_cell.length_a   1.000
_cell.length_b   1.000
_cell.length_c   1.000
_cell.angle_alpha   90.00
_cell.angle_beta   90.00
_cell.angle_gamma   90.00
#
_symmetry.space_group_name_H-M   'P 1'
#
loop_
_entity.id
_entity.type
_entity.pdbx_description
1 polymer ?
#
loop_
_entity_poly.entity_id
_entity_poly.type
_entity_poly.pdbx_seq_one_letter_code
_entity_poly.pdbx_strand_id
1 'polypeptide(L)'
;MQQFEIQLRGGGCGKAKPILKVEENLIIGVPKDLLIKLENQINIINTKATLLVDPQQRNEVIIAIQWFIYNREHLNTFCVNQNLTQLIYTKSLNSARDLLKILPVYLRSSWFLCYQVLQICNDFLRIIYSFQIQNEGREMELTMQQELLQDVEEIKQSQILNKQIYGVQEQNMKYLL
;
A
#
# COMPACT_ATOMS: atom_id res chain seq x y z
N MET A 1 -15.08 28.59 13.32
CA MET A 1 -13.67 28.31 12.98
C MET A 1 -13.65 27.51 11.68
N GLN A 2 -12.99 28.01 10.64
CA GLN A 2 -12.84 27.32 9.35
C GLN A 2 -11.52 26.54 9.36
N GLN A 3 -11.58 25.21 9.26
CA GLN A 3 -10.39 24.37 9.07
C GLN A 3 -10.00 24.35 7.59
N PHE A 4 -8.73 24.61 7.32
CA PHE A 4 -8.13 24.58 5.98
C PHE A 4 -7.21 23.36 5.88
N GLU A 5 -7.44 22.48 4.90
CA GLU A 5 -6.50 21.41 4.56
C GLU A 5 -5.37 21.94 3.65
N ILE A 6 -4.13 21.76 4.09
CA ILE A 6 -2.93 22.15 3.34
C ILE A 6 -2.46 20.93 2.53
N GLN A 7 -2.47 21.05 1.20
CA GLN A 7 -1.81 20.06 0.33
C GLN A 7 -0.33 20.40 0.18
N LEU A 8 0.55 19.62 0.79
CA LEU A 8 1.99 19.65 0.50
C LEU A 8 2.27 18.75 -0.71
N ARG A 9 2.15 19.32 -1.93
CA ARG A 9 2.84 18.75 -3.10
C ARG A 9 4.18 19.44 -3.24
N GLY A 10 5.25 18.65 -3.29
CA GLY A 10 6.62 19.13 -3.34
C GLY A 10 6.89 20.10 -4.49
N GLY A 11 7.78 21.06 -4.21
CA GLY A 11 8.58 21.78 -5.20
C GLY A 11 7.87 22.91 -5.95
N GLY A 12 7.74 24.08 -5.31
CA GLY A 12 7.44 25.34 -6.03
C GLY A 12 6.89 26.41 -5.10
N CYS A 13 7.65 27.49 -4.89
CA CYS A 13 7.23 28.65 -4.12
C CYS A 13 6.14 29.42 -4.91
N GLY A 14 4.89 28.98 -4.77
CA GLY A 14 3.73 29.55 -5.45
C GLY A 14 2.51 29.42 -4.54
N LYS A 15 1.93 30.56 -4.19
CA LYS A 15 0.84 30.73 -3.21
C LYS A 15 -0.27 29.67 -3.39
N ALA A 16 -0.63 28.99 -2.29
CA ALA A 16 -1.75 28.05 -2.23
C ALA A 16 -3.04 28.76 -2.62
N LYS A 17 -3.73 28.27 -3.67
CA LYS A 17 -5.08 28.71 -4.00
C LYS A 17 -6.07 27.97 -3.07
N PRO A 18 -7.02 28.66 -2.41
CA PRO A 18 -8.06 28.00 -1.65
C PRO A 18 -8.92 27.17 -2.60
N ILE A 19 -9.00 25.87 -2.37
CA ILE A 19 -9.90 24.98 -3.10
C ILE A 19 -11.30 25.20 -2.51
N LEU A 20 -12.24 25.61 -3.35
CA LEU A 20 -13.67 25.62 -3.03
C LEU A 20 -14.07 24.22 -2.55
N LYS A 21 -14.79 24.14 -1.42
CA LYS A 21 -15.34 22.91 -0.85
C LYS A 21 -15.82 22.01 -1.99
N VAL A 22 -15.17 20.86 -2.14
CA VAL A 22 -15.64 19.81 -3.05
C VAL A 22 -17.06 19.50 -2.60
N GLU A 23 -18.02 19.76 -3.47
CA GLU A 23 -19.43 19.41 -3.24
C GLU A 23 -19.49 17.94 -2.81
N GLU A 24 -20.21 17.65 -1.73
CA GLU A 24 -20.46 16.31 -1.18
C GLU A 24 -21.23 15.37 -2.16
N ASN A 25 -21.34 15.74 -3.43
CA ASN A 25 -22.23 15.15 -4.42
C ASN A 25 -21.61 14.05 -5.30
N LEU A 26 -20.44 13.53 -4.94
CA LEU A 26 -19.83 12.36 -5.62
C LEU A 26 -19.48 11.25 -4.62
N ILE A 27 -20.40 10.93 -3.70
CA ILE A 27 -20.34 9.62 -3.04
C ILE A 27 -20.84 8.60 -4.07
N ILE A 28 -19.92 8.14 -4.92
CA ILE A 28 -20.14 6.92 -5.69
C ILE A 28 -20.49 5.83 -4.67
N GLY A 29 -21.67 5.23 -4.81
CA GLY A 29 -22.13 4.20 -3.86
C GLY A 29 -21.07 3.12 -3.70
N VAL A 30 -20.56 2.97 -2.47
CA VAL A 30 -19.58 1.93 -2.14
C VAL A 30 -20.24 0.57 -2.36
N PRO A 31 -19.67 -0.32 -3.20
CA PRO A 31 -20.22 -1.66 -3.37
C PRO A 31 -20.33 -2.37 -2.01
N LYS A 32 -21.48 -3.00 -1.73
CA LYS A 32 -21.76 -3.63 -0.43
C LYS A 32 -20.74 -4.73 -0.07
N ASP A 33 -20.12 -5.34 -1.07
CA ASP A 33 -19.15 -6.43 -0.94
C ASP A 33 -17.69 -5.98 -1.11
N LEU A 34 -17.43 -4.67 -1.21
CA LEU A 34 -16.09 -4.13 -1.49
C LEU A 34 -15.04 -4.62 -0.47
N LEU A 35 -15.39 -4.63 0.83
CA LEU A 35 -14.47 -5.09 1.89
C LEU A 35 -14.17 -6.59 1.81
N ILE A 36 -15.16 -7.40 1.49
CA ILE A 36 -14.98 -8.86 1.33
C ILE A 36 -14.08 -9.13 0.12
N LYS A 37 -14.34 -8.43 -0.99
CA LYS A 37 -13.51 -8.54 -2.19
C LYS A 37 -12.08 -8.07 -1.93
N LEU A 38 -11.89 -6.98 -1.19
CA LEU A 38 -10.58 -6.48 -0.78
C LEU A 38 -9.79 -7.56 -0.06
N GLU A 39 -10.37 -8.19 0.97
CA GLU A 39 -9.69 -9.24 1.73
C GLU A 39 -9.33 -10.44 0.86
N ASN A 40 -10.24 -10.86 -0.02
CA ASN A 40 -9.97 -11.94 -0.96
C ASN A 40 -8.81 -11.61 -1.90
N GLN A 41 -8.74 -10.38 -2.43
CA GLN A 41 -7.66 -9.99 -3.33
C GLN A 41 -6.31 -9.89 -2.59
N ILE A 42 -6.28 -9.35 -1.37
CA ILE A 42 -5.08 -9.35 -0.52
C ILE A 42 -4.59 -10.78 -0.30
N ASN A 43 -5.51 -11.69 0.04
CA ASN A 43 -5.16 -13.09 0.27
C ASN A 43 -4.57 -13.76 -0.97
N ILE A 44 -5.13 -13.49 -2.16
CA ILE A 44 -4.59 -14.00 -3.44
C ILE A 44 -3.16 -13.49 -3.66
N ILE A 45 -2.91 -12.19 -3.45
CA ILE A 45 -1.58 -11.58 -3.60
C ILE A 45 -0.59 -12.24 -2.62
N ASN A 46 -0.96 -12.40 -1.35
CA ASN A 46 -0.05 -12.94 -0.35
C ASN A 46 0.25 -14.43 -0.55
N THR A 47 -0.80 -15.25 -0.71
CA THR A 47 -0.65 -16.72 -0.72
C THR A 47 0.01 -17.25 -1.99
N LYS A 48 -0.09 -16.53 -3.10
CA LYS A 48 0.45 -16.96 -4.40
C LYS A 48 1.80 -16.34 -4.76
N ALA A 49 2.34 -15.46 -3.92
CA ALA A 49 3.60 -14.76 -4.19
C ALA A 49 4.81 -15.70 -4.41
N THR A 50 4.84 -16.85 -3.74
CA THR A 50 5.92 -17.86 -3.90
C THR A 50 5.71 -18.78 -5.10
N LEU A 51 4.52 -18.75 -5.72
CA LEU A 51 4.11 -19.64 -6.80
C LEU A 51 4.12 -18.93 -8.17
N LEU A 52 4.73 -17.75 -8.28
CA LEU A 52 4.70 -16.92 -9.49
C LEU A 52 5.40 -17.55 -10.70
N VAL A 53 6.17 -18.62 -10.51
CA VAL A 53 6.76 -19.40 -11.62
C VAL A 53 5.65 -20.07 -12.44
N ASP A 54 4.54 -20.46 -11.81
CA ASP A 54 3.36 -20.99 -12.49
C ASP A 54 2.58 -19.83 -13.18
N PRO A 55 2.40 -19.85 -14.51
CA PRO A 55 1.64 -18.84 -15.25
C PRO A 55 0.20 -18.69 -14.76
N GLN A 56 -0.46 -19.76 -14.33
CA GLN A 56 -1.83 -19.70 -13.85
C GLN A 56 -1.91 -18.92 -12.53
N GLN A 57 -1.03 -19.23 -11.57
CA GLN A 57 -0.97 -18.50 -10.30
C GLN A 57 -0.58 -17.03 -10.51
N ARG A 58 0.36 -16.77 -11.42
CA ARG A 58 0.76 -15.41 -11.79
C ARG A 58 -0.41 -14.61 -12.36
N ASN A 59 -1.22 -15.22 -13.24
CA ASN A 59 -2.39 -14.56 -13.81
C ASN A 59 -3.42 -14.20 -12.73
N GLU A 60 -3.65 -15.09 -11.76
CA GLU A 60 -4.54 -14.79 -10.64
C GLU A 60 -4.05 -13.61 -9.79
N VAL A 61 -2.74 -13.53 -9.53
CA VAL A 61 -2.14 -12.36 -8.87
C VAL A 61 -2.33 -11.09 -9.68
N ILE A 62 -2.15 -11.14 -11.01
CA ILE A 62 -2.36 -9.99 -11.89
C ILE A 62 -3.82 -9.54 -11.85
N ILE A 63 -4.77 -10.47 -11.89
CA ILE A 63 -6.21 -10.18 -11.80
C ILE A 63 -6.52 -9.51 -10.45
N ALA A 64 -5.94 -10.02 -9.35
CA ALA A 64 -6.11 -9.42 -8.04
C ALA A 64 -5.56 -7.98 -7.97
N ILE A 65 -4.38 -7.74 -8.55
CA ILE A 65 -3.80 -6.40 -8.66
C ILE A 65 -4.69 -5.48 -9.51
N GLN A 66 -5.17 -5.96 -10.65
CA GLN A 66 -6.05 -5.19 -11.53
C GLN A 66 -7.33 -4.78 -10.81
N TRP A 67 -7.89 -5.64 -9.96
CA TRP A 67 -9.04 -5.30 -9.14
C TRP A 67 -8.80 -4.05 -8.28
N PHE A 68 -7.61 -3.91 -7.67
CA PHE A 68 -7.27 -2.69 -6.91
C PHE A 68 -7.21 -1.45 -7.80
N ILE A 69 -6.62 -1.57 -8.99
CA ILE A 69 -6.52 -0.47 -9.95
C ILE A 69 -7.92 0.01 -10.36
N TYR A 70 -8.82 -0.92 -10.68
CA TYR A 70 -10.20 -0.61 -11.07
C TYR A 70 -11.05 -0.05 -9.92
N ASN A 71 -10.77 -0.44 -8.68
CA ASN A 71 -11.55 0.00 -7.51
C ASN A 71 -10.90 1.15 -6.73
N ARG A 72 -9.81 1.74 -7.23
CA ARG A 72 -9.05 2.78 -6.53
C ARG A 72 -9.91 3.98 -6.15
N GLU A 73 -10.84 4.40 -7.00
CA GLU A 73 -11.76 5.49 -6.68
C GLU A 73 -12.69 5.14 -5.52
N HIS A 74 -13.22 3.92 -5.48
CA HIS A 74 -14.01 3.45 -4.34
C HIS A 74 -13.18 3.36 -3.07
N LEU A 75 -11.91 2.90 -3.15
CA LEU A 75 -11.01 2.90 -2.00
C LEU A 75 -10.73 4.33 -1.50
N ASN A 76 -10.62 5.31 -2.39
CA ASN A 76 -10.44 6.71 -2.00
C ASN A 76 -11.67 7.28 -1.28
N THR A 77 -12.88 6.74 -1.49
CA THR A 77 -14.06 7.17 -0.70
C THR A 77 -13.90 6.87 0.79
N PHE A 78 -13.08 5.88 1.15
CA PHE A 78 -12.73 5.58 2.55
C PHE A 78 -11.96 6.72 3.22
N CYS A 79 -11.24 7.55 2.45
CA CYS A 79 -10.51 8.68 3.00
C CYS A 79 -11.42 9.86 3.38
N VAL A 80 -12.65 9.90 2.87
CA VAL A 80 -13.56 11.07 2.98
C VAL A 80 -14.74 10.78 3.90
N ASN A 81 -15.16 9.52 4.01
CA ASN A 81 -16.37 9.17 4.73
C ASN A 81 -16.09 8.88 6.22
N GLN A 82 -16.38 9.87 7.08
CA GLN A 82 -16.20 9.78 8.53
C GLN A 82 -17.07 8.70 9.21
N ASN A 83 -18.18 8.30 8.56
CA ASN A 83 -19.06 7.22 9.06
C ASN A 83 -18.53 5.82 8.73
N LEU A 84 -17.54 5.72 7.83
CA LEU A 84 -16.84 4.48 7.49
C LEU A 84 -15.74 4.18 8.54
N THR A 85 -16.26 3.96 9.76
CA THR A 85 -15.78 3.19 10.93
C THR A 85 -14.33 2.70 11.01
N GLN A 86 -13.86 2.59 12.28
CA GLN A 86 -12.69 1.84 12.74
C GLN A 86 -12.40 0.55 11.96
N LEU A 87 -13.44 -0.15 11.49
CA LEU A 87 -13.33 -1.35 10.67
C LEU A 87 -12.46 -1.15 9.42
N ILE A 88 -12.64 -0.05 8.69
CA ILE A 88 -11.87 0.22 7.47
C ILE A 88 -10.43 0.54 7.81
N TYR A 89 -10.21 1.36 8.85
CA TYR A 89 -8.87 1.62 9.38
C TYR A 89 -8.14 0.31 9.72
N THR A 90 -8.77 -0.55 10.54
CA THR A 90 -8.19 -1.84 10.93
C THR A 90 -7.92 -2.74 9.74
N LYS A 91 -8.87 -2.85 8.78
CA LYS A 91 -8.68 -3.68 7.58
C LYS A 91 -7.57 -3.15 6.68
N SER A 92 -7.50 -1.84 6.43
CA SER A 92 -6.45 -1.22 5.63
C SER A 92 -5.08 -1.37 6.28
N LEU A 93 -5.00 -1.23 7.61
CA LEU A 93 -3.78 -1.40 8.37
C LEU A 93 -3.26 -2.83 8.31
N ASN A 94 -4.11 -3.82 8.57
CA ASN A 94 -3.73 -5.23 8.47
C ASN A 94 -3.33 -5.60 7.03
N SER A 95 -4.09 -5.12 6.04
CA SER A 95 -3.80 -5.36 4.63
C SER A 95 -2.46 -4.77 4.20
N ALA A 96 -2.15 -3.54 4.61
CA ALA A 96 -0.86 -2.91 4.35
C ALA A 96 0.29 -3.73 4.95
N ARG A 97 0.13 -4.20 6.18
CA ARG A 97 1.15 -5.02 6.87
C ARG A 97 1.40 -6.34 6.17
N ASP A 98 0.35 -7.08 5.82
CA ASP A 98 0.49 -8.37 5.15
C ASP A 98 1.20 -8.20 3.79
N LEU A 99 0.85 -7.14 3.05
CA LEU A 99 1.51 -6.82 1.79
C LEU A 99 2.98 -6.40 1.99
N LEU A 100 3.30 -5.61 3.01
CA LEU A 100 4.68 -5.22 3.32
C LEU A 100 5.55 -6.46 3.58
N LYS A 101 5.05 -7.43 4.36
CA LYS A 101 5.77 -8.68 4.67
C LYS A 101 6.06 -9.53 3.44
N ILE A 102 5.19 -9.50 2.42
CA ILE A 102 5.40 -10.28 1.20
C ILE A 102 6.25 -9.57 0.14
N LEU A 103 6.53 -8.27 0.29
CA LEU A 103 7.34 -7.49 -0.67
C LEU A 103 8.71 -8.12 -0.97
N PRO A 104 9.49 -8.66 -0.01
CA PRO A 104 10.77 -9.29 -0.33
C PRO A 104 10.66 -10.50 -1.27
N VAL A 105 9.51 -11.19 -1.29
CA VAL A 105 9.25 -12.30 -2.22
C VAL A 105 9.04 -11.73 -3.62
N TYR A 106 8.18 -10.71 -3.76
CA TYR A 106 7.95 -10.05 -5.04
C TYR A 106 9.20 -9.37 -5.59
N LEU A 107 10.00 -8.75 -4.73
CA LEU A 107 11.26 -8.10 -5.12
C LEU A 107 12.23 -9.08 -5.81
N ARG A 108 12.26 -10.34 -5.34
CA ARG A 108 13.09 -11.40 -5.93
C ARG A 108 12.47 -12.04 -7.17
N SER A 109 11.14 -12.15 -7.20
CA SER A 109 10.43 -12.90 -8.25
C SER A 109 10.02 -12.06 -9.46
N SER A 110 9.61 -10.81 -9.26
CA SER A 110 9.15 -9.92 -10.33
C SER A 110 9.12 -8.46 -9.86
N TRP A 111 10.04 -7.65 -10.40
CA TRP A 111 10.08 -6.21 -10.13
C TRP A 111 8.77 -5.49 -10.48
N PHE A 112 8.15 -5.86 -11.61
CA PHE A 112 6.88 -5.28 -12.03
C PHE A 112 5.77 -5.54 -11.01
N LEU A 113 5.58 -6.80 -10.58
CA LEU A 113 4.57 -7.13 -9.58
C LEU A 113 4.89 -6.51 -8.22
N CYS A 114 6.17 -6.46 -7.84
CA CYS A 114 6.63 -5.75 -6.64
C CYS A 114 6.21 -4.27 -6.65
N TYR A 115 6.41 -3.59 -7.78
CA TYR A 115 5.98 -2.20 -7.93
C TYR A 115 4.46 -2.05 -7.79
N GLN A 116 3.67 -2.96 -8.37
CA GLN A 116 2.21 -2.91 -8.23
C GLN A 116 1.76 -3.14 -6.78
N VAL A 117 2.38 -4.07 -6.05
CA VAL A 117 2.09 -4.31 -4.64
C VAL A 117 2.43 -3.08 -3.80
N LEU A 118 3.56 -2.40 -4.08
CA LEU A 118 3.91 -1.12 -3.43
C LEU A 118 2.87 -0.02 -3.67
N GLN A 119 2.30 0.06 -4.88
CA GLN A 119 1.22 1.01 -5.17
C GLN A 119 -0.02 0.74 -4.32
N ILE A 120 -0.37 -0.53 -4.12
CA ILE A 120 -1.48 -0.94 -3.27
C ILE A 120 -1.19 -0.59 -1.79
N CYS A 121 0.03 -0.86 -1.30
CA CYS A 121 0.45 -0.43 0.04
C CYS A 121 0.30 1.08 0.22
N ASN A 122 0.72 1.86 -0.77
CA ASN A 122 0.59 3.32 -0.74
C ASN A 122 -0.88 3.78 -0.67
N ASP A 123 -1.79 3.10 -1.39
CA ASP A 123 -3.22 3.40 -1.32
C ASP A 123 -3.79 3.11 0.08
N PHE A 124 -3.37 2.03 0.74
CA PHE A 124 -3.76 1.78 2.14
C PHE A 124 -3.18 2.78 3.12
N LEU A 125 -1.91 3.15 2.98
CA LEU A 125 -1.28 4.16 3.83
C LEU A 125 -2.03 5.49 3.74
N ARG A 126 -2.50 5.87 2.56
CA ARG A 126 -3.35 7.06 2.41
C ARG A 126 -4.63 6.97 3.23
N ILE A 127 -5.33 5.83 3.19
CA ILE A 127 -6.56 5.60 3.96
C ILE A 127 -6.26 5.70 5.46
N ILE A 128 -5.19 5.06 5.91
CA ILE A 128 -4.73 5.08 7.31
C ILE A 128 -4.44 6.52 7.75
N TYR A 129 -3.62 7.25 6.99
CA TYR A 129 -3.25 8.63 7.35
C TYR A 129 -4.44 9.59 7.30
N SER A 130 -5.31 9.49 6.30
CA SER A 130 -6.54 10.30 6.23
C SER A 130 -7.41 10.10 7.47
N PHE A 131 -7.57 8.84 7.91
CA PHE A 131 -8.33 8.53 9.11
C PHE A 131 -7.69 9.13 10.38
N GLN A 132 -6.37 9.03 10.52
CA GLN A 132 -5.65 9.57 11.68
C GLN A 132 -5.69 11.09 11.75
N ILE A 133 -5.53 11.78 10.61
CA ILE A 133 -5.59 13.25 10.54
C ILE A 133 -6.98 13.75 10.96
N GLN A 134 -8.04 13.05 10.58
CA GLN A 134 -9.42 13.45 10.88
C GLN A 134 -9.85 13.11 12.32
N ASN A 135 -9.09 12.31 13.06
CA ASN A 135 -9.43 11.86 14.41
C ASN A 135 -8.28 12.20 15.38
N GLU A 136 -8.33 13.40 16.00
CA GLU A 136 -7.31 13.98 16.90
C GLU A 136 -6.99 13.15 18.18
N GLY A 137 -7.46 11.91 18.30
CA GLY A 137 -7.13 10.98 19.39
C GLY A 137 -6.90 9.54 18.93
N ARG A 138 -6.78 9.29 17.62
CA ARG A 138 -6.46 7.96 17.06
C ARG A 138 -5.09 8.01 16.39
N GLU A 139 -4.08 8.37 17.17
CA GLU A 139 -2.71 8.07 16.80
C GLU A 139 -2.55 6.57 16.61
N MET A 140 -1.64 6.16 15.71
CA MET A 140 -1.29 4.75 15.60
C MET A 140 -0.85 4.26 16.98
N GLU A 141 -1.39 3.15 17.46
CA GLU A 141 -0.92 2.58 18.72
C GLU A 141 0.60 2.35 18.63
N LEU A 142 1.33 2.71 19.69
CA LEU A 142 2.79 2.66 19.72
C LEU A 142 3.32 1.27 19.35
N THR A 143 2.63 0.22 19.79
CA THR A 143 2.90 -1.19 19.46
C THR A 143 2.81 -1.43 17.94
N MET A 144 1.75 -0.95 17.30
CA MET A 144 1.58 -1.09 15.85
C MET A 144 2.61 -0.29 15.07
N GLN A 145 2.99 0.90 15.57
CA GLN A 145 4.05 1.70 14.97
C GLN A 145 5.41 0.97 15.02
N GLN A 146 5.73 0.36 16.16
CA GLN A 146 6.94 -0.43 16.35
C GLN A 146 6.95 -1.66 15.44
N GLU A 147 5.84 -2.38 15.34
CA GLU A 147 5.71 -3.55 14.46
C GLU A 147 5.88 -3.17 12.98
N LEU A 148 5.29 -2.05 12.52
CA LEU A 148 5.49 -1.55 11.16
C LEU A 148 6.94 -1.13 10.90
N LEU A 149 7.58 -0.47 11.86
CA LEU A 149 8.99 -0.10 11.77
C LEU A 149 9.89 -1.34 11.66
N GLN A 150 9.55 -2.40 12.40
CA GLN A 150 10.24 -3.68 12.31
C GLN A 150 10.04 -4.33 10.93
N ASP A 151 8.82 -4.42 10.42
CA ASP A 151 8.52 -4.96 9.09
C ASP A 151 9.32 -4.20 8.00
N VAL A 152 9.43 -2.87 8.10
CA VAL A 152 10.23 -2.03 7.19
C VAL A 152 11.73 -2.29 7.32
N GLU A 153 12.23 -2.46 8.54
CA GLU A 153 13.64 -2.74 8.78
C GLU A 153 14.04 -4.12 8.22
N GLU A 154 13.19 -5.13 8.38
CA GLU A 154 13.39 -6.47 7.79
C GLU A 154 13.47 -6.39 6.26
N ILE A 155 12.63 -5.57 5.61
CA ILE A 155 12.72 -5.32 4.17
C ILE A 155 14.07 -4.70 3.80
N LYS A 156 14.53 -3.67 4.52
CA LYS A 156 15.84 -3.03 4.25
C LYS A 156 16.99 -4.01 4.39
N GLN A 157 16.99 -4.81 5.46
CA GLN A 157 18.02 -5.83 5.68
C GLN A 157 18.02 -6.87 4.54
N SER A 158 16.84 -7.28 4.06
CA SER A 158 16.73 -8.19 2.91
C SER A 158 17.32 -7.59 1.62
N GLN A 159 17.21 -6.27 1.42
CA GLN A 159 17.81 -5.57 0.27
C GLN A 159 19.33 -5.48 0.38
N ILE A 160 19.86 -5.21 1.58
CA ILE A 160 21.31 -5.16 1.84
C ILE A 160 21.93 -6.53 1.58
N LEU A 161 21.31 -7.61 2.07
CA LEU A 161 21.77 -8.97 1.86
C LEU A 161 21.78 -9.34 0.36
N ASN A 162 20.72 -9.01 -0.37
CA ASN A 162 20.66 -9.24 -1.82
C ASN A 162 21.78 -8.47 -2.55
N LYS A 163 22.04 -7.20 -2.21
CA LYS A 163 23.13 -6.41 -2.82
C LYS A 163 24.51 -7.01 -2.57
N GLN A 164 24.76 -7.54 -1.37
CA GLN A 164 26.03 -8.20 -1.05
C GLN A 164 26.21 -9.49 -1.87
N ILE A 165 25.17 -10.32 -2.02
CA ILE A 165 25.23 -11.56 -2.81
C ILE A 165 25.51 -11.29 -4.28
N TYR A 166 24.79 -10.34 -4.90
CA TYR A 166 25.02 -10.00 -6.31
C TYR A 166 26.35 -9.28 -6.54
N GLY A 167 26.79 -8.43 -5.61
CA GLY A 167 28.12 -7.78 -5.70
C GLY A 167 29.30 -8.76 -5.59
N VAL A 168 29.15 -9.82 -4.80
CA VAL A 168 30.15 -10.90 -4.70
C VAL A 168 30.17 -11.77 -5.97
N GLN A 169 29.00 -12.04 -6.57
CA GLN A 169 28.93 -12.78 -7.83
C GLN A 169 29.54 -12.02 -9.01
N GLU A 170 29.34 -10.69 -9.08
CA GLU A 170 29.95 -9.83 -10.11
C GLU A 170 31.48 -9.75 -10.00
N GLN A 171 32.01 -9.75 -8.77
CA GLN A 171 33.46 -9.82 -8.55
C GLN A 171 34.02 -11.18 -8.98
N ASN A 172 33.36 -12.29 -8.64
CA ASN A 172 33.84 -13.63 -9.00
C ASN A 172 33.81 -13.89 -10.52
N MET A 173 32.87 -13.30 -11.26
CA MET A 173 32.85 -13.37 -12.73
C MET A 173 33.98 -12.55 -13.39
N LYS A 174 34.45 -11.46 -12.77
CA LYS A 174 35.58 -10.66 -13.28
C LYS A 174 36.95 -11.34 -13.13
N TYR A 175 37.06 -12.37 -12.28
CA TYR A 175 38.28 -13.16 -12.12
C TYR A 175 38.26 -14.48 -12.92
N LEU A 176 37.22 -14.70 -13.73
CA LEU A 176 37.05 -15.91 -14.56
C LEU A 176 37.08 -15.63 -16.08
N LEU A 177 37.41 -14.39 -16.47
CA LEU A 177 37.70 -13.97 -17.85
C LEU A 177 39.13 -13.42 -17.92
#